data_AF-A0A2V8L8Z8-F1
#
_entry.id   AF-A0A2V8L8Z8-F1
#
_cell.length_a   1.000
_cell.length_b   1.000
_cell.length_c   1.000
_cell.angle_alpha   90.00
_cell.angle_beta   90.00
_cell.angle_gamma   90.00
#
_symmetry.space_group_name_H-M   'P 1'
#
loop_
_entity.id
_entity.type
_entity.pdbx_description
1 polymer ?
#
loop_
_entity_poly.entity_id
_entity_poly.type
_entity_poly.pdbx_seq_one_letter_code
_entity_poly.pdbx_strand_id
1 'polypeptide(L)'
;KHQLNYLADIVRVLTYTGLRYNFYDVIVMALDEKVLREQAEKARHRIAHEPGISTQRRLNFEMSVKNLLQSLEDRDRVPKIQGLLNECTTFLDDELSVITGPYEHLLSIDDVIEQELILFVTLNVNKNTEPVRALGKMLLQNLQLVVGKRYESDEQRRKLDRPLFSIVLDEFAPFGYRNFAQILQTARGTKSAFLFSMQSLPQLMQVGRGFKEDVTSAPNTTIILRTRDEETARYFIRASAQETVSRRSYSLAQHRIFVHEWYEKTGAAMEREDKEYRAKDLDVKTLPKGQMQILMTDDARGVLHSRLRVRAPEEICVPCFEPQLYPRLRHSLAKSHGANLRFKNPEMAAEVRHARRLKFGANP
;
A
#
# COMPACT_ATOMS: atom_id res chain seq x y z
N LYS A 1 15.40 14.13 -11.34
CA LYS A 1 14.46 15.25 -11.60
C LYS A 1 14.11 15.37 -13.09
N HIS A 2 15.10 15.34 -14.00
CA HIS A 2 14.86 15.45 -15.45
C HIS A 2 13.97 14.32 -16.04
N GLN A 3 14.27 13.05 -15.75
CA GLN A 3 13.46 11.89 -16.19
C GLN A 3 12.00 11.93 -15.68
N LEU A 4 11.79 12.41 -14.45
CA LEU A 4 10.46 12.54 -13.86
C LEU A 4 9.62 13.58 -14.62
N ASN A 5 10.21 14.73 -14.95
CA ASN A 5 9.55 15.76 -15.74
C ASN A 5 9.24 15.25 -17.15
N TYR A 6 10.20 14.54 -17.77
CA TYR A 6 10.01 13.94 -19.09
C TYR A 6 8.84 12.95 -19.11
N LEU A 7 8.78 12.04 -18.13
CA LEU A 7 7.65 11.11 -17.97
C LEU A 7 6.33 11.88 -17.77
N ALA A 8 6.33 12.89 -16.90
CA ALA A 8 5.14 13.70 -16.64
C ALA A 8 4.64 14.40 -17.92
N ASP A 9 5.54 14.87 -18.78
CA ASP A 9 5.20 15.50 -20.04
C ASP A 9 4.60 14.48 -21.04
N ILE A 10 5.19 13.28 -21.17
CA ILE A 10 4.62 12.18 -21.99
C ILE A 10 3.22 11.81 -21.50
N VAL A 11 3.09 11.53 -20.20
CA VAL A 11 1.83 11.13 -19.57
C VAL A 11 0.76 12.20 -19.76
N ARG A 12 1.13 13.48 -19.68
CA ARG A 12 0.20 14.59 -19.92
C ARG A 12 -0.31 14.61 -21.37
N VAL A 13 0.57 14.44 -22.36
CA VAL A 13 0.17 14.36 -23.77
C VAL A 13 -0.77 13.18 -23.99
N LEU A 14 -0.39 11.98 -23.51
CA LEU A 14 -1.22 10.78 -23.62
C LEU A 14 -2.59 10.97 -22.96
N THR A 15 -2.64 11.58 -21.77
CA THR A 15 -3.89 11.85 -21.06
C THR A 15 -4.84 12.73 -21.88
N TYR A 16 -4.33 13.75 -22.57
CA TYR A 16 -5.14 14.64 -23.40
C TYR A 16 -5.51 14.06 -24.78
N THR A 17 -4.97 12.91 -25.18
CA THR A 17 -5.60 12.12 -26.26
C THR A 17 -6.94 11.54 -25.79
N GLY A 18 -7.06 11.33 -24.48
CA GLY A 18 -8.10 10.62 -23.74
C GLY A 18 -8.45 9.25 -24.31
N LEU A 19 -7.44 8.59 -24.88
CA LEU A 19 -7.37 7.14 -25.02
C LEU A 19 -6.72 6.56 -23.76
N ARG A 20 -7.04 5.30 -23.45
CA ARG A 20 -6.35 4.58 -22.37
C ARG A 20 -4.95 4.21 -22.83
N TYR A 21 -3.95 4.30 -21.96
CA TYR A 21 -2.57 3.99 -22.29
C TYR A 21 -1.93 3.13 -21.20
N ASN A 22 -0.93 2.35 -21.58
CA ASN A 22 -0.15 1.50 -20.68
C ASN A 22 1.35 1.83 -20.75
N PHE A 23 2.18 1.06 -20.06
CA PHE A 23 3.65 1.24 -20.07
C PHE A 23 4.26 1.08 -21.47
N TYR A 24 3.68 0.23 -22.32
CA TYR A 24 4.17 0.05 -23.68
C TYR A 24 3.97 1.31 -24.51
N ASP A 25 2.79 1.95 -24.41
CA ASP A 25 2.51 3.21 -25.09
C ASP A 25 3.46 4.33 -24.65
N VAL A 26 3.80 4.38 -23.36
CA VAL A 26 4.78 5.33 -22.81
C VAL A 26 6.17 5.11 -23.43
N ILE A 27 6.61 3.85 -23.57
CA ILE A 27 7.90 3.52 -24.21
C ILE A 27 7.90 3.91 -25.68
N VAL A 28 6.82 3.61 -26.43
CA VAL A 28 6.69 3.99 -27.84
C VAL A 28 6.76 5.52 -27.98
N MET A 29 6.03 6.27 -27.15
CA MET A 29 6.07 7.74 -27.12
C MET A 29 7.46 8.30 -26.81
N ALA A 30 8.21 7.67 -25.91
CA ALA A 30 9.53 8.14 -25.51
C ALA A 30 10.61 7.97 -26.59
N LEU A 31 10.44 6.94 -27.44
CA LEU A 31 11.44 6.53 -28.42
C LEU A 31 11.12 7.00 -29.84
N ASP A 32 9.86 6.92 -30.27
CA ASP A 32 9.45 7.23 -31.65
C ASP A 32 8.94 8.66 -31.80
N GLU A 33 9.77 9.52 -32.41
CA GLU A 33 9.44 10.92 -32.69
C GLU A 33 8.17 11.09 -33.52
N LYS A 34 7.94 10.23 -34.52
CA LYS A 34 6.76 10.36 -35.39
C LYS A 34 5.50 10.10 -34.58
N VAL A 35 5.52 9.08 -33.71
CA VAL A 35 4.41 8.79 -32.82
C VAL A 35 4.18 9.94 -31.85
N LEU A 36 5.23 10.50 -31.24
CA LEU A 36 5.11 11.62 -30.32
C LEU A 36 4.45 12.84 -30.96
N ARG A 37 4.87 13.21 -32.19
CA ARG A 37 4.25 14.31 -32.95
C ARG A 37 2.78 14.02 -33.28
N GLU A 38 2.47 12.81 -33.76
CA GLU A 38 1.08 12.41 -34.05
C GLU A 38 0.18 12.50 -32.81
N GLN A 39 0.63 12.02 -31.65
CA GLN A 39 -0.17 12.07 -30.42
C GLN A 39 -0.30 13.48 -29.85
N ALA A 40 0.75 14.31 -29.97
CA ALA A 40 0.69 15.72 -29.57
C ALA A 40 -0.38 16.48 -30.38
N GLU A 41 -0.47 16.26 -31.68
CA GLU A 41 -1.49 16.89 -32.53
C GLU A 41 -2.90 16.38 -32.23
N LYS A 42 -3.07 15.06 -31.98
CA LYS A 42 -4.35 14.51 -31.52
C LYS A 42 -4.80 15.14 -30.19
N ALA A 43 -3.88 15.26 -29.24
CA ALA A 43 -4.14 15.87 -27.94
C ALA A 43 -4.47 17.37 -28.08
N ARG A 44 -3.76 18.11 -28.94
CA ARG A 44 -4.07 19.52 -29.27
C ARG A 44 -5.48 19.68 -29.83
N HIS A 45 -5.84 18.86 -30.81
CA HIS A 45 -7.17 18.91 -31.39
C HIS A 45 -8.25 18.69 -30.33
N ARG A 46 -8.06 17.70 -29.44
CA ARG A 46 -9.02 17.43 -28.37
C ARG A 46 -9.09 18.54 -27.33
N ILE A 47 -7.95 19.04 -26.85
CA ILE A 47 -7.89 20.08 -25.79
C ILE A 47 -8.53 21.40 -26.23
N ALA A 48 -8.52 21.68 -27.54
CA ALA A 48 -9.14 22.85 -28.13
C ALA A 48 -10.68 22.76 -28.13
N HIS A 49 -11.23 21.55 -28.32
CA HIS A 49 -12.65 21.30 -28.44
C HIS A 49 -13.32 20.84 -27.13
N GLU A 50 -12.55 20.49 -26.10
CA GLU A 50 -13.07 19.98 -24.83
C GLU A 50 -13.51 21.12 -23.89
N PRO A 51 -14.82 21.28 -23.61
CA PRO A 51 -15.31 22.29 -22.70
C PRO A 51 -14.93 21.95 -21.26
N GLY A 52 -14.40 22.91 -20.50
CA GLY A 52 -14.04 22.74 -19.09
C GLY A 52 -12.55 22.64 -18.78
N ILE A 53 -11.68 22.66 -19.80
CA ILE A 53 -10.23 22.74 -19.59
C ILE A 53 -9.83 24.21 -19.36
N SER A 54 -9.26 24.50 -18.19
CA SER A 54 -8.81 25.84 -17.84
C SER A 54 -7.64 26.31 -18.72
N THR A 55 -7.50 27.63 -18.89
CA THR A 55 -6.39 28.25 -19.62
C THR A 55 -5.03 27.79 -19.09
N GLN A 56 -4.88 27.67 -17.77
CA GLN A 56 -3.64 27.18 -17.16
C GLN A 56 -3.31 25.74 -17.57
N ARG A 57 -4.31 24.85 -17.64
CA ARG A 57 -4.11 23.45 -18.06
C ARG A 57 -3.67 23.37 -19.53
N ARG A 58 -4.22 24.23 -20.39
CA ARG A 58 -3.79 24.37 -21.79
C ARG A 58 -2.35 24.84 -21.91
N LEU A 59 -1.96 25.87 -21.16
CA LEU A 59 -0.58 26.36 -21.12
C LEU A 59 0.41 25.30 -20.62
N ASN A 60 0.07 24.58 -19.55
CA ASN A 60 0.89 23.49 -19.04
C ASN A 60 1.06 22.38 -20.09
N PHE A 61 0.01 22.05 -20.83
CA PHE A 61 0.07 21.09 -21.93
C PHE A 61 1.00 21.57 -23.05
N GLU A 62 0.85 22.80 -23.53
CA GLU A 62 1.70 23.35 -24.60
C GLU A 62 3.18 23.41 -24.19
N MET A 63 3.47 23.77 -22.93
CA MET A 63 4.82 23.70 -22.37
C MET A 63 5.38 22.28 -22.39
N SER A 64 4.54 21.27 -22.12
CA SER A 64 4.96 19.86 -22.15
C SER A 64 5.31 19.42 -23.56
N VAL A 65 4.46 19.75 -24.54
CA VAL A 65 4.71 19.45 -25.95
C VAL A 65 6.00 20.12 -26.40
N LYS A 66 6.20 21.40 -26.06
CA LYS A 66 7.43 22.13 -26.39
C LYS A 66 8.67 21.47 -25.78
N ASN A 67 8.64 21.13 -24.49
CA ASN A 67 9.75 20.47 -23.81
C ASN A 67 10.08 19.11 -24.45
N LEU A 68 9.06 18.32 -24.79
CA LEU A 68 9.25 17.03 -25.45
C LEU A 68 9.87 17.19 -26.83
N LEU A 69 9.34 18.09 -27.66
CA LEU A 69 9.88 18.34 -29.00
C LEU A 69 11.32 18.86 -28.94
N GLN A 70 11.62 19.79 -28.03
CA GLN A 70 12.98 20.28 -27.83
C GLN A 70 13.92 19.16 -27.37
N SER A 71 13.45 18.23 -26.55
CA SER A 71 14.25 17.07 -26.14
C SER A 71 14.59 16.13 -27.30
N LEU A 72 13.80 16.12 -28.39
CA LEU A 72 14.09 15.30 -29.56
C LEU A 72 15.33 15.77 -30.33
N GLU A 73 15.67 17.06 -30.21
CA GLU A 73 16.87 17.65 -30.82
C GLU A 73 18.17 17.19 -30.13
N ASP A 74 18.06 16.67 -28.91
CA ASP A 74 19.18 16.18 -28.11
C ASP A 74 19.57 14.75 -28.54
N ARG A 75 20.75 14.61 -29.15
CA ARG A 75 21.30 13.31 -29.57
C ARG A 75 21.52 12.34 -28.42
N ASP A 76 21.73 12.85 -27.20
CA ASP A 76 21.94 12.04 -26.00
C ASP A 76 20.65 11.82 -25.20
N ARG A 77 19.47 12.13 -25.78
CA ARG A 77 18.17 11.96 -25.11
C ARG A 77 17.97 10.55 -24.60
N VAL A 78 18.16 9.54 -25.44
CA VAL A 78 17.91 8.13 -25.11
C VAL A 78 18.78 7.68 -23.93
N PRO A 79 20.12 7.89 -23.94
CA PRO A 79 20.95 7.68 -22.74
C PRO A 79 20.44 8.40 -21.49
N LYS A 80 19.99 9.66 -21.61
CA LYS A 80 19.48 10.46 -20.48
C LYS A 80 18.18 9.90 -19.90
N ILE A 81 17.35 9.23 -20.69
CA ILE A 81 16.08 8.61 -20.25
C ILE A 81 16.16 7.09 -20.07
N GLN A 82 17.32 6.47 -20.28
CA GLN A 82 17.48 5.02 -20.26
C GLN A 82 17.02 4.39 -18.94
N GLY A 83 17.27 5.06 -17.81
CA GLY A 83 16.79 4.62 -16.50
C GLY A 83 15.27 4.48 -16.45
N LEU A 84 14.54 5.49 -16.93
CA LEU A 84 13.08 5.47 -17.02
C LEU A 84 12.59 4.33 -17.93
N LEU A 85 13.21 4.18 -19.11
CA LEU A 85 12.83 3.13 -20.06
C LEU A 85 13.04 1.73 -19.47
N ASN A 86 14.13 1.54 -18.73
CA ASN A 86 14.42 0.29 -18.04
C ASN A 86 13.33 -0.04 -17.01
N GLU A 87 12.94 0.93 -16.18
CA GLU A 87 11.85 0.78 -15.21
C GLU A 87 10.52 0.43 -15.90
N CYS A 88 10.11 1.19 -16.91
CA CYS A 88 8.87 0.90 -17.65
C CYS A 88 8.88 -0.48 -18.31
N THR A 89 10.05 -0.93 -18.79
CA THR A 89 10.20 -2.25 -19.42
C THR A 89 9.97 -3.39 -18.42
N THR A 90 10.28 -3.20 -17.13
CA THR A 90 10.01 -4.23 -16.10
C THR A 90 8.53 -4.52 -15.92
N PHE A 91 7.66 -3.53 -16.11
CA PHE A 91 6.21 -3.72 -16.07
C PHE A 91 5.65 -4.44 -17.29
N LEU A 92 6.46 -4.65 -18.33
CA LEU A 92 6.11 -5.40 -19.54
C LEU A 92 6.57 -6.86 -19.48
N ASP A 93 7.16 -7.31 -18.37
CA ASP A 93 7.47 -8.71 -18.14
C ASP A 93 6.18 -9.57 -18.19
N ASP A 94 6.31 -10.86 -18.50
CA ASP A 94 5.16 -11.72 -18.78
C ASP A 94 4.21 -11.85 -17.58
N GLU A 95 4.74 -11.90 -16.34
CA GLU A 95 3.90 -11.94 -15.13
C GLU A 95 3.13 -10.62 -14.90
N LEU A 96 3.76 -9.47 -15.12
CA LEU A 96 3.16 -8.15 -14.84
C LEU A 96 2.32 -7.61 -16.00
N SER A 97 2.67 -7.96 -17.24
CA SER A 97 1.97 -7.50 -18.45
C SER A 97 0.53 -7.99 -18.52
N VAL A 98 0.19 -9.09 -17.83
CA VAL A 98 -1.20 -9.54 -17.65
C VAL A 98 -2.04 -8.49 -16.92
N ILE A 99 -1.43 -7.72 -16.01
CA ILE A 99 -2.11 -6.70 -15.19
C ILE A 99 -1.96 -5.32 -15.84
N THR A 100 -0.78 -5.00 -16.36
CA THR A 100 -0.44 -3.65 -16.83
C THR A 100 -0.68 -3.42 -18.32
N GLY A 101 -0.82 -4.50 -19.11
CA GLY A 101 -0.97 -4.45 -20.56
C GLY A 101 -2.40 -4.21 -21.09
N PRO A 102 -3.46 -4.76 -20.47
CA PRO A 102 -4.82 -4.59 -20.99
C PRO A 102 -5.31 -3.13 -21.00
N TYR A 103 -6.17 -2.81 -21.97
CA TYR A 103 -6.86 -1.51 -22.09
C TYR A 103 -8.34 -1.57 -21.68
N GLU A 104 -8.90 -2.76 -21.68
CA GLU A 104 -10.34 -3.03 -21.57
C GLU A 104 -10.64 -3.81 -20.30
N HIS A 105 -11.89 -3.72 -19.84
CA HIS A 105 -12.35 -4.37 -18.60
C HIS A 105 -11.48 -4.07 -17.38
N LEU A 106 -10.87 -2.88 -17.39
CA LEU A 106 -10.19 -2.31 -16.24
C LEU A 106 -11.22 -1.98 -15.18
N LEU A 107 -10.90 -2.37 -13.95
CA LEU A 107 -11.67 -2.04 -12.76
C LEU A 107 -10.89 -0.99 -11.98
N SER A 108 -11.49 0.18 -11.75
CA SER A 108 -10.91 1.14 -10.83
C SER A 108 -11.26 0.78 -9.39
N ILE A 109 -10.47 1.27 -8.44
CA ILE A 109 -10.79 1.10 -7.02
C ILE A 109 -12.11 1.82 -6.67
N ASP A 110 -12.42 2.93 -7.35
CA ASP A 110 -13.71 3.61 -7.24
C ASP A 110 -14.85 2.63 -7.66
N ASP A 111 -14.72 1.92 -8.78
CA ASP A 111 -15.70 0.90 -9.23
C ASP A 111 -15.87 -0.24 -8.23
N VAL A 112 -14.77 -0.74 -7.64
CA VAL A 112 -14.80 -1.80 -6.60
C VAL A 112 -15.66 -1.35 -5.42
N ILE A 113 -15.50 -0.11 -4.99
CA ILE A 113 -16.24 0.43 -3.84
C ILE A 113 -17.71 0.67 -4.20
N GLU A 114 -17.98 1.26 -5.35
CA GLU A 114 -19.35 1.59 -5.79
C GLU A 114 -20.18 0.34 -6.09
N GLN A 115 -19.56 -0.72 -6.59
CA GLN A 115 -20.20 -1.99 -6.90
C GLN A 115 -20.12 -3.01 -5.74
N GLU A 116 -19.61 -2.58 -4.57
CA GLU A 116 -19.48 -3.41 -3.36
C GLU A 116 -18.71 -4.74 -3.60
N LEU A 117 -17.68 -4.69 -4.44
CA LEU A 117 -16.86 -5.84 -4.81
C LEU A 117 -15.75 -6.12 -3.79
N ILE A 118 -15.31 -7.37 -3.75
CA ILE A 118 -14.13 -7.79 -2.99
C ILE A 118 -12.92 -7.82 -3.93
N LEU A 119 -11.96 -6.93 -3.69
CA LEU A 119 -10.69 -6.92 -4.42
C LEU A 119 -9.62 -7.70 -3.64
N PHE A 120 -9.16 -8.80 -4.21
CA PHE A 120 -8.05 -9.59 -3.68
C PHE A 120 -6.80 -9.39 -4.55
N VAL A 121 -5.69 -8.98 -3.93
CA VAL A 121 -4.41 -8.72 -4.63
C VAL A 121 -3.31 -9.54 -3.98
N THR A 122 -2.65 -10.38 -4.77
CA THR A 122 -1.48 -11.15 -4.35
C THR A 122 -0.23 -10.61 -5.02
N LEU A 123 0.69 -10.07 -4.22
CA LEU A 123 1.97 -9.56 -4.70
C LEU A 123 3.10 -10.46 -4.19
N ASN A 124 3.75 -11.20 -5.09
CA ASN A 124 4.86 -12.06 -4.72
C ASN A 124 6.20 -11.32 -4.81
N VAL A 125 6.64 -10.75 -3.68
CA VAL A 125 7.88 -9.97 -3.60
C VAL A 125 9.13 -10.85 -3.80
N ASN A 126 9.04 -12.17 -3.59
CA ASN A 126 10.20 -13.07 -3.65
C ASN A 126 10.68 -13.39 -5.08
N LYS A 127 9.83 -13.21 -6.10
CA LYS A 127 10.19 -13.49 -7.50
C LYS A 127 10.84 -12.29 -8.19
N ASN A 128 10.21 -11.12 -8.10
CA ASN A 128 10.59 -9.90 -8.82
C ASN A 128 10.48 -8.68 -7.90
N THR A 129 11.50 -8.47 -7.06
CA THR A 129 11.41 -7.59 -5.88
C THR A 129 11.09 -6.14 -6.21
N GLU A 130 11.77 -5.53 -7.18
CA GLU A 130 11.62 -4.08 -7.45
C GLU A 130 10.32 -3.72 -8.17
N PRO A 131 9.94 -4.37 -9.29
CA PRO A 131 8.73 -4.01 -10.04
C PRO A 131 7.46 -4.30 -9.24
N VAL A 132 7.43 -5.41 -8.48
CA VAL A 132 6.31 -5.76 -7.61
C VAL A 132 6.18 -4.76 -6.46
N ARG A 133 7.31 -4.31 -5.88
CA ARG A 133 7.28 -3.28 -4.84
C ARG A 133 6.79 -1.94 -5.39
N ALA A 134 7.20 -1.58 -6.60
CA ALA A 134 6.72 -0.39 -7.29
C ALA A 134 5.21 -0.48 -7.59
N LEU A 135 4.73 -1.62 -8.09
CA LEU A 135 3.30 -1.87 -8.31
C LEU A 135 2.49 -1.76 -7.02
N GLY A 136 2.94 -2.40 -5.94
CA GLY A 136 2.27 -2.32 -4.64
C GLY A 136 2.22 -0.88 -4.11
N LYS A 137 3.31 -0.12 -4.28
CA LYS A 137 3.33 1.31 -3.94
C LYS A 137 2.36 2.13 -4.81
N MET A 138 2.27 1.87 -6.11
CA MET A 138 1.29 2.52 -6.99
C MET A 138 -0.15 2.21 -6.57
N LEU A 139 -0.45 0.97 -6.16
CA LEU A 139 -1.76 0.59 -5.63
C LEU A 139 -2.09 1.33 -4.34
N LEU A 140 -1.14 1.41 -3.40
CA LEU A 140 -1.32 2.18 -2.15
C LEU A 140 -1.52 3.69 -2.43
N GLN A 141 -0.82 4.25 -3.41
CA GLN A 141 -1.03 5.63 -3.84
C GLN A 141 -2.40 5.84 -4.49
N ASN A 142 -2.90 4.86 -5.24
CA ASN A 142 -4.25 4.93 -5.80
C ASN A 142 -5.31 4.86 -4.69
N LEU A 143 -5.12 3.96 -3.70
CA LEU A 143 -5.93 3.93 -2.48
C LEU A 143 -5.93 5.27 -1.74
N GLN A 144 -4.78 5.95 -1.62
CA GLN A 144 -4.70 7.30 -1.06
C GLN A 144 -5.61 8.28 -1.79
N LEU A 145 -5.56 8.29 -3.12
CA LEU A 145 -6.36 9.19 -3.95
C LEU A 145 -7.85 8.91 -3.76
N VAL A 146 -8.25 7.64 -3.77
CA VAL A 146 -9.64 7.25 -3.55
C VAL A 146 -10.12 7.68 -2.17
N VAL A 147 -9.38 7.37 -1.10
CA VAL A 147 -9.72 7.81 0.27
C VAL A 147 -9.73 9.34 0.40
N GLY A 148 -8.86 10.05 -0.32
CA GLY A 148 -8.87 11.51 -0.40
C GLY A 148 -10.15 12.06 -1.03
N LYS A 149 -10.52 11.59 -2.23
CA LYS A 149 -11.81 11.96 -2.87
C LYS A 149 -13.01 11.62 -1.98
N ARG A 150 -12.90 10.48 -1.28
CA ARG A 150 -13.87 9.97 -0.31
C ARG A 150 -14.10 10.93 0.85
N TYR A 151 -13.04 11.63 1.25
CA TYR A 151 -13.05 12.64 2.29
C TYR A 151 -13.54 13.99 1.77
N GLU A 152 -13.17 14.42 0.57
CA GLU A 152 -13.52 15.75 0.04
C GLU A 152 -14.96 15.87 -0.46
N SER A 153 -15.60 14.77 -0.86
CA SER A 153 -16.94 14.80 -1.43
C SER A 153 -18.03 14.99 -0.37
N ASP A 154 -18.59 16.20 -0.28
CA ASP A 154 -19.70 16.54 0.62
C ASP A 154 -20.95 15.68 0.37
N GLU A 155 -21.19 15.26 -0.87
CA GLU A 155 -22.25 14.33 -1.24
C GLU A 155 -22.05 12.94 -0.62
N GLN A 156 -20.80 12.44 -0.58
CA GLN A 156 -20.48 11.16 0.06
C GLN A 156 -20.41 11.27 1.59
N ARG A 157 -20.07 12.44 2.15
CA ARG A 157 -20.14 12.71 3.60
C ARG A 157 -21.57 12.68 4.14
N ARG A 158 -22.54 13.11 3.33
CA ARG A 158 -23.97 13.17 3.71
C ARG A 158 -24.72 11.84 3.57
N LYS A 159 -24.14 10.83 2.89
CA LYS A 159 -24.72 9.48 2.85
C LYS A 159 -24.60 8.82 4.23
N LEU A 160 -25.69 8.88 5.00
CA LEU A 160 -25.82 8.21 6.31
C LEU A 160 -25.48 6.72 6.25
N ASP A 161 -25.91 6.03 5.19
CA ASP A 161 -25.76 4.58 5.02
C ASP A 161 -24.60 4.16 4.10
N ARG A 162 -23.47 4.85 4.26
CA ARG A 162 -22.27 4.53 3.50
C ARG A 162 -21.66 3.18 3.95
N PRO A 163 -21.35 2.24 3.02
CA PRO A 163 -20.71 0.98 3.37
C PRO A 163 -19.28 1.19 3.88
N LEU A 164 -18.89 0.37 4.86
CA LEU A 164 -17.54 0.33 5.41
C LEU A 164 -16.56 -0.09 4.31
N PHE A 165 -15.55 0.74 4.06
CA PHE A 165 -14.46 0.33 3.18
C PHE A 165 -13.34 -0.31 4.00
N SER A 166 -13.29 -1.63 4.02
CA SER A 166 -12.29 -2.39 4.78
C SER A 166 -11.07 -2.70 3.90
N ILE A 167 -9.90 -2.28 4.35
CA ILE A 167 -8.62 -2.45 3.66
C ILE A 167 -7.73 -3.28 4.57
N VAL A 168 -7.39 -4.49 4.13
CA VAL A 168 -6.48 -5.39 4.84
C VAL A 168 -5.18 -5.45 4.06
N LEU A 169 -4.08 -5.07 4.73
CA LEU A 169 -2.74 -5.06 4.15
C LEU A 169 -1.86 -6.00 4.94
N ASP A 170 -1.64 -7.19 4.37
CA ASP A 170 -0.67 -8.14 4.89
C ASP A 170 0.74 -7.78 4.44
N GLU A 171 1.71 -7.98 5.34
CA GLU A 171 3.13 -7.61 5.15
C GLU A 171 3.33 -6.27 4.44
N PHE A 172 2.69 -5.19 4.91
CA PHE A 172 2.63 -3.92 4.15
C PHE A 172 3.98 -3.16 4.10
N ALA A 173 4.92 -3.49 4.99
CA ALA A 173 6.16 -2.74 5.20
C ALA A 173 6.98 -2.50 3.91
N PRO A 174 7.15 -3.47 2.98
CA PRO A 174 7.91 -3.26 1.75
C PRO A 174 7.29 -2.24 0.80
N PHE A 175 5.98 -2.02 0.87
CA PHE A 175 5.23 -1.15 -0.06
C PHE A 175 5.01 0.26 0.51
N GLY A 176 5.23 0.44 1.82
CA GLY A 176 5.02 1.70 2.53
C GLY A 176 5.85 2.86 1.97
N TYR A 177 5.28 4.07 2.06
CA TYR A 177 5.96 5.31 1.68
C TYR A 177 5.60 6.42 2.66
N ARG A 178 6.47 7.42 2.80
CA ARG A 178 6.36 8.45 3.85
C ARG A 178 4.99 9.13 3.92
N ASN A 179 4.39 9.49 2.78
CA ASN A 179 3.11 10.21 2.74
C ASN A 179 1.89 9.31 3.01
N PHE A 180 2.06 7.99 3.15
CA PHE A 180 0.95 7.08 3.44
C PHE A 180 0.35 7.35 4.83
N ALA A 181 1.13 7.85 5.79
CA ALA A 181 0.67 8.28 7.11
C ALA A 181 -0.53 9.26 7.06
N GLN A 182 -0.54 10.17 6.07
CA GLN A 182 -1.61 11.15 5.89
C GLN A 182 -2.96 10.47 5.59
N ILE A 183 -2.94 9.32 4.91
CA ILE A 183 -4.14 8.54 4.62
C ILE A 183 -4.78 8.06 5.91
N LEU A 184 -3.99 7.63 6.90
CA LEU A 184 -4.50 7.11 8.16
C LEU A 184 -5.28 8.17 8.94
N GLN A 185 -4.82 9.42 8.87
CA GLN A 185 -5.50 10.55 9.49
C GLN A 185 -6.82 10.86 8.76
N THR A 186 -6.80 10.90 7.44
CA THR A 186 -8.00 11.15 6.60
C THR A 186 -9.01 10.00 6.69
N ALA A 187 -8.54 8.76 6.79
CA ALA A 187 -9.36 7.55 6.84
C ALA A 187 -10.36 7.56 8.00
N ARG A 188 -9.97 8.14 9.16
CA ARG A 188 -10.82 8.29 10.34
C ARG A 188 -12.15 8.99 10.02
N GLY A 189 -12.16 9.94 9.08
CA GLY A 189 -13.36 10.68 8.67
C GLY A 189 -14.17 10.06 7.52
N THR A 190 -13.75 8.92 6.95
CA THR A 190 -14.33 8.41 5.68
C THR A 190 -15.08 7.09 5.79
N LYS A 191 -15.34 6.57 7.02
CA LYS A 191 -15.78 5.18 7.24
C LYS A 191 -14.89 4.18 6.48
N SER A 192 -13.58 4.34 6.61
CA SER A 192 -12.58 3.42 6.04
C SER A 192 -11.83 2.76 7.20
N ALA A 193 -11.79 1.44 7.22
CA ALA A 193 -11.07 0.66 8.22
C ALA A 193 -9.78 0.10 7.60
N PHE A 194 -8.65 0.35 8.25
CA PHE A 194 -7.37 -0.20 7.84
C PHE A 194 -6.90 -1.23 8.86
N LEU A 195 -6.55 -2.42 8.38
CA LEU A 195 -5.89 -3.46 9.15
C LEU A 195 -4.49 -3.69 8.59
N PHE A 196 -3.47 -3.38 9.39
CA PHE A 196 -2.07 -3.59 9.03
C PHE A 196 -1.52 -4.82 9.74
N SER A 197 -0.94 -5.74 8.97
CA SER A 197 -0.15 -6.86 9.49
C SER A 197 1.32 -6.66 9.14
N MET A 198 2.19 -6.90 10.13
CA MET A 198 3.64 -6.80 10.01
C MET A 198 4.30 -7.76 11.00
N GLN A 199 5.51 -8.22 10.68
CA GLN A 199 6.22 -9.16 11.54
C GLN A 199 6.85 -8.45 12.74
N SER A 200 7.35 -7.23 12.54
CA SER A 200 7.93 -6.41 13.61
C SER A 200 7.94 -4.92 13.28
N LEU A 201 7.92 -4.06 14.30
CA LEU A 201 8.00 -2.60 14.14
C LEU A 201 9.29 -2.10 13.47
N PRO A 202 10.48 -2.69 13.71
CA PRO A 202 11.70 -2.32 13.00
C PRO A 202 11.57 -2.33 11.47
N GLN A 203 10.68 -3.16 10.89
CA GLN A 203 10.48 -3.20 9.44
C GLN A 203 10.03 -1.85 8.87
N LEU A 204 9.28 -1.05 9.65
CA LEU A 204 8.83 0.27 9.24
C LEU A 204 9.98 1.29 9.19
N MET A 205 11.08 1.04 9.89
CA MET A 205 12.27 1.90 9.83
C MET A 205 12.89 1.94 8.44
N GLN A 206 12.68 0.90 7.62
CA GLN A 206 13.14 0.87 6.22
C GLN A 206 12.48 1.97 5.39
N VAL A 207 11.24 2.35 5.72
CA VAL A 207 10.53 3.47 5.06
C VAL A 207 10.93 4.81 5.69
N GLY A 208 11.08 4.83 7.01
CA GLY A 208 11.64 5.95 7.75
C GLY A 208 11.11 6.03 9.18
N ARG A 209 11.87 6.72 10.05
CA ARG A 209 11.51 6.87 11.47
C ARG A 209 10.18 7.58 11.69
N GLY A 210 9.96 8.73 11.03
CA GLY A 210 8.69 9.45 11.13
C GLY A 210 7.50 8.62 10.66
N PHE A 211 7.68 7.83 9.60
CA PHE A 211 6.65 6.92 9.12
C PHE A 211 6.27 5.86 10.16
N LYS A 212 7.25 5.26 10.84
CA LYS A 212 7.00 4.33 11.94
C LYS A 212 6.20 5.00 13.07
N GLU A 213 6.58 6.20 13.47
CA GLU A 213 5.90 6.95 14.55
C GLU A 213 4.44 7.28 14.16
N ASP A 214 4.21 7.69 12.91
CA ASP A 214 2.87 7.99 12.40
C ASP A 214 1.99 6.74 12.31
N VAL A 215 2.52 5.63 11.79
CA VAL A 215 1.76 4.38 11.62
C VAL A 215 1.48 3.70 12.95
N THR A 216 2.38 3.83 13.94
CA THR A 216 2.17 3.25 15.27
C THR A 216 1.23 4.08 16.14
N SER A 217 1.10 5.39 15.92
CA SER A 217 0.19 6.25 16.68
C SER A 217 -1.22 6.35 16.09
N ALA A 218 -1.40 5.94 14.84
CA ALA A 218 -2.67 6.06 14.13
C ALA A 218 -3.78 5.07 14.57
N PRO A 219 -3.50 3.78 14.85
CA PRO A 219 -4.55 2.81 15.17
C PRO A 219 -5.14 3.02 16.57
N ASN A 220 -6.46 2.90 16.68
CA ASN A 220 -7.16 2.83 17.97
C ASN A 220 -7.11 1.42 18.58
N THR A 221 -6.70 0.43 17.78
CA THR A 221 -6.64 -0.97 18.18
C THR A 221 -5.30 -1.55 17.76
N THR A 222 -4.57 -2.09 18.73
CA THR A 222 -3.28 -2.73 18.53
C THR A 222 -3.39 -4.17 18.97
N ILE A 223 -3.07 -5.09 18.07
CA ILE A 223 -3.06 -6.52 18.33
C ILE A 223 -1.61 -6.98 18.31
N ILE A 224 -1.23 -7.78 19.30
CA ILE A 224 0.06 -8.47 19.31
C ILE A 224 -0.14 -9.97 19.41
N LEU A 225 0.53 -10.69 18.52
CA LEU A 225 0.75 -12.13 18.63
C LEU A 225 2.12 -12.37 19.27
N ARG A 226 2.45 -13.64 19.55
CA ARG A 226 3.76 -13.99 20.07
C ARG A 226 4.87 -13.38 19.21
N THR A 227 5.66 -12.50 19.82
CA THR A 227 6.83 -11.89 19.19
C THR A 227 8.09 -12.18 19.98
N ARG A 228 9.22 -12.30 19.26
CA ARG A 228 10.56 -12.36 19.86
C ARG A 228 11.27 -11.01 19.79
N ASP A 229 10.72 -10.06 19.05
CA ASP A 229 11.32 -8.74 18.84
C ASP A 229 11.13 -7.87 20.09
N GLU A 230 12.25 -7.44 20.67
CA GLU A 230 12.25 -6.71 21.94
C GLU A 230 11.68 -5.29 21.80
N GLU A 231 11.88 -4.65 20.64
CA GLU A 231 11.35 -3.31 20.40
C GLU A 231 9.82 -3.34 20.29
N THR A 232 9.27 -4.28 19.52
CA THR A 232 7.83 -4.48 19.35
C THR A 232 7.16 -4.85 20.67
N ALA A 233 7.76 -5.75 21.46
CA ALA A 233 7.26 -6.11 22.78
C ALA A 233 7.23 -4.90 23.73
N ARG A 234 8.34 -4.14 23.82
CA ARG A 234 8.42 -2.94 24.66
C ARG A 234 7.42 -1.86 24.25
N TYR A 235 7.24 -1.64 22.95
CA TYR A 235 6.24 -0.71 22.44
C TYR A 235 4.83 -1.11 22.93
N PHE A 236 4.43 -2.37 22.75
CA PHE A 236 3.10 -2.83 23.16
C PHE A 236 2.88 -2.73 24.67
N ILE A 237 3.88 -3.10 25.47
CA ILE A 237 3.83 -3.00 26.93
C ILE A 237 3.63 -1.55 27.37
N ARG A 238 4.40 -0.62 26.79
CA ARG A 238 4.24 0.82 27.09
C ARG A 238 2.89 1.35 26.66
N ALA A 239 2.36 0.89 25.53
CA ALA A 239 1.04 1.26 25.04
C ALA A 239 -0.10 0.73 25.92
N SER A 240 0.12 -0.33 26.71
CA SER A 240 -0.90 -0.93 27.58
C SER A 240 -1.30 -0.10 28.80
N ALA A 241 -0.69 1.08 28.99
CA ALA A 241 -0.83 1.95 30.15
C ALA A 241 -0.40 1.29 31.48
N GLN A 242 -0.16 2.12 32.51
CA GLN A 242 0.18 1.67 33.85
C GLN A 242 -1.08 1.60 34.73
N GLU A 243 -1.13 0.58 35.57
CA GLU A 243 -2.14 0.36 36.60
C GLU A 243 -1.46 0.34 37.97
N THR A 244 -2.09 0.95 38.97
CA THR A 244 -1.62 0.89 40.35
C THR A 244 -2.00 -0.46 40.94
N VAL A 245 -1.01 -1.22 41.38
CA VAL A 245 -1.18 -2.53 42.01
C VAL A 245 -0.76 -2.40 43.47
N SER A 246 -1.67 -2.71 44.39
CA SER A 246 -1.33 -2.83 45.81
C SER A 246 -0.71 -4.19 46.07
N ARG A 247 0.52 -4.19 46.58
CA ARG A 247 1.24 -5.38 47.01
C ARG A 247 1.34 -5.38 48.52
N ARG A 248 0.93 -6.48 49.14
CA ARG A 248 1.11 -6.71 50.57
C ARG A 248 2.29 -7.65 50.76
N SER A 249 3.38 -7.11 51.31
CA SER A 249 4.56 -7.86 51.69
C SER A 249 4.45 -8.26 53.15
N TYR A 250 4.62 -9.55 53.43
CA TYR A 250 4.69 -10.07 54.79
C TYR A 250 6.15 -10.31 55.15
N SER A 251 6.59 -9.79 56.29
CA SER A 251 7.88 -10.19 56.84
C SER A 251 7.80 -11.65 57.28
N LEU A 252 8.82 -12.44 56.96
CA LEU A 252 8.95 -13.82 57.39
C LEU A 252 10.11 -13.90 58.38
N ALA A 253 9.86 -14.42 59.58
CA ALA A 253 10.90 -14.81 60.51
C ALA A 253 11.44 -16.18 60.07
N GLN A 254 12.73 -16.24 59.77
CA GLN A 254 13.41 -17.49 59.45
C GLN A 254 13.83 -18.16 60.75
N HIS A 255 13.31 -19.36 61.01
CA HIS A 255 13.70 -20.19 62.12
C HIS A 255 14.55 -21.34 61.58
N ARG A 256 15.76 -21.50 62.15
CA ARG A 256 16.67 -22.58 61.78
C ARG A 256 17.12 -23.33 63.03
N ILE A 257 16.87 -24.65 63.03
CA ILE A 257 17.41 -25.56 64.03
C ILE A 257 18.06 -26.74 63.28
N PHE A 258 19.38 -26.88 63.44
CA PHE A 258 20.23 -27.81 62.68
C PHE A 258 20.09 -27.65 61.14
N VAL A 259 19.73 -28.72 60.41
CA VAL A 259 19.58 -28.76 58.94
C VAL A 259 18.16 -28.37 58.48
N HIS A 260 17.21 -28.21 59.40
CA HIS A 260 15.85 -27.79 59.05
C HIS A 260 15.67 -26.29 59.18
N GLU A 261 15.18 -25.69 58.09
CA GLU A 261 14.75 -24.29 58.02
C GLU A 261 13.25 -24.23 57.76
N TRP A 262 12.55 -23.39 58.52
CA TRP A 262 11.15 -23.04 58.24
C TRP A 262 10.93 -21.53 58.42
N TYR A 263 9.89 -21.04 57.77
CA TYR A 263 9.54 -19.62 57.75
C TYR A 263 8.21 -19.41 58.44
N GLU A 264 8.17 -18.50 59.42
CA GLU A 264 6.95 -18.11 60.12
C GLU A 264 6.59 -16.67 59.77
N LYS A 265 5.32 -16.40 59.49
CA LYS A 265 4.87 -15.04 59.16
C LYS A 265 4.95 -14.17 60.40
N THR A 266 5.73 -13.09 60.36
CA THR A 266 5.68 -12.06 61.40
C THR A 266 4.43 -11.20 61.19
N GLY A 267 3.82 -10.71 62.28
CA GLY A 267 2.59 -9.89 62.23
C GLY A 267 2.74 -8.52 61.56
N ALA A 268 3.93 -8.18 61.05
CA ALA A 268 4.20 -6.98 60.29
C ALA A 268 3.89 -7.21 58.81
N ALA A 269 2.85 -6.54 58.31
CA ALA A 269 2.54 -6.45 56.89
C ALA A 269 2.82 -5.03 56.39
N MET A 270 3.54 -4.91 55.29
CA MET A 270 3.77 -3.65 54.59
C MET A 270 2.96 -3.66 53.30
N GLU A 271 1.99 -2.75 53.20
CA GLU A 271 1.27 -2.48 51.97
C GLU A 271 2.03 -1.43 51.17
N ARG A 272 2.36 -1.75 49.93
CA ARG A 272 3.08 -0.89 49.00
C ARG A 272 2.27 -0.78 47.72
N GLU A 273 2.03 0.44 47.27
CA GLU A 273 1.47 0.70 45.95
C GLU A 273 2.60 0.80 44.94
N ASP A 274 2.60 -0.08 43.96
CA ASP A 274 3.53 -0.06 42.84
C ASP A 274 2.76 0.19 41.53
N LYS A 275 3.39 0.86 40.56
CA LYS A 275 2.83 1.04 39.21
C LYS A 275 3.38 -0.03 38.29
N GLU A 276 2.49 -0.85 37.72
CA GLU A 276 2.84 -1.90 36.76
C GLU A 276 2.12 -1.68 35.43
N TYR A 277 2.72 -2.11 34.31
CA TYR A 277 2.03 -2.10 33.02
C TYR A 277 0.97 -3.22 32.97
N ARG A 278 -0.17 -2.97 32.30
CA ARG A 278 -1.23 -3.98 32.13
C ARG A 278 -0.72 -5.22 31.39
N ALA A 279 0.07 -5.02 30.33
CA ALA A 279 0.75 -6.11 29.63
C ALA A 279 2.15 -6.35 30.21
N LYS A 280 2.50 -7.61 30.47
CA LYS A 280 3.83 -8.01 30.97
C LYS A 280 4.71 -8.56 29.85
N ASP A 281 6.02 -8.32 29.96
CA ASP A 281 7.00 -8.77 28.96
C ASP A 281 7.00 -10.29 28.77
N LEU A 282 7.02 -11.02 29.88
CA LEU A 282 6.96 -12.49 29.85
C LEU A 282 5.69 -12.97 29.15
N ASP A 283 4.55 -12.35 29.44
CA ASP A 283 3.25 -12.71 28.86
C ASP A 283 3.19 -12.51 27.35
N VAL A 284 3.80 -11.44 26.83
CA VAL A 284 3.84 -11.14 25.38
C VAL A 284 4.78 -12.11 24.66
N LYS A 285 5.94 -12.41 25.24
CA LYS A 285 6.96 -13.28 24.62
C LYS A 285 6.61 -14.77 24.68
N THR A 286 5.80 -15.19 25.65
CA THR A 286 5.43 -16.60 25.86
C THR A 286 4.05 -16.96 25.32
N LEU A 287 3.35 -16.05 24.62
CA LEU A 287 2.02 -16.31 24.06
C LEU A 287 1.97 -17.63 23.26
N PRO A 288 1.07 -18.57 23.60
CA PRO A 288 0.86 -19.77 22.81
C PRO A 288 0.40 -19.46 21.39
N LYS A 289 0.62 -20.40 20.46
CA LYS A 289 0.02 -20.33 19.12
C LYS A 289 -1.51 -20.29 19.25
N GLY A 290 -2.16 -19.44 18.45
CA GLY A 290 -3.61 -19.22 18.54
C GLY A 290 -4.03 -18.38 19.75
N GLN A 291 -3.12 -17.65 20.38
CA GLN A 291 -3.46 -16.61 21.35
C GLN A 291 -2.91 -15.26 20.90
N MET A 292 -3.63 -14.20 21.24
CA MET A 292 -3.23 -12.82 21.00
C MET A 292 -3.60 -11.94 22.20
N GLN A 293 -2.93 -10.81 22.32
CA GLN A 293 -3.36 -9.74 23.21
C GLN A 293 -3.81 -8.55 22.37
N ILE A 294 -4.84 -7.88 22.83
CA ILE A 294 -5.42 -6.72 22.17
C ILE A 294 -5.41 -5.53 23.14
N LEU A 295 -5.04 -4.37 22.61
CA LEU A 295 -5.22 -3.07 23.22
C LEU A 295 -6.25 -2.32 22.38
N MET A 296 -7.29 -1.81 23.03
CA MET A 296 -8.30 -0.98 22.41
C MET A 296 -8.47 0.30 23.20
N THR A 297 -8.54 1.43 22.51
CA THR A 297 -8.91 2.70 23.14
C THR A 297 -10.43 2.82 23.19
N ASP A 298 -10.96 3.06 24.38
CA ASP A 298 -12.37 3.34 24.64
C ASP A 298 -12.51 4.75 25.23
N ASP A 299 -13.49 5.51 24.75
CA ASP A 299 -13.66 6.92 25.13
C ASP A 299 -14.02 7.09 26.63
N ALA A 300 -14.66 6.09 27.25
CA ALA A 300 -15.08 6.15 28.65
C ALA A 300 -14.07 5.49 29.60
N ARG A 301 -13.43 4.39 29.18
CA ARG A 301 -12.58 3.55 30.04
C ARG A 301 -11.09 3.69 29.76
N GLY A 302 -10.70 4.44 28.73
CA GLY A 302 -9.31 4.59 28.31
C GLY A 302 -8.79 3.34 27.62
N VAL A 303 -7.56 2.92 27.93
CA VAL A 303 -6.94 1.74 27.30
C VAL A 303 -7.46 0.45 27.93
N LEU A 304 -8.20 -0.32 27.14
CA LEU A 304 -8.64 -1.67 27.45
C LEU A 304 -7.57 -2.67 27.01
N HIS A 305 -7.22 -3.60 27.89
CA HIS A 305 -6.31 -4.70 27.60
C HIS A 305 -7.05 -6.03 27.76
N SER A 306 -6.91 -6.93 26.79
CA SER A 306 -7.55 -8.25 26.84
C SER A 306 -6.69 -9.32 26.17
N ARG A 307 -6.78 -10.55 26.67
CA ARG A 307 -6.18 -11.73 26.05
C ARG A 307 -7.28 -12.52 25.34
N LEU A 308 -7.07 -12.80 24.05
CA LEU A 308 -8.02 -13.53 23.21
C LEU A 308 -7.41 -14.84 22.73
N ARG A 309 -8.24 -15.88 22.66
CA ARG A 309 -7.91 -17.15 22.00
C ARG A 309 -8.47 -17.13 20.59
N VAL A 310 -7.57 -17.17 19.61
CA VAL A 310 -7.89 -17.30 18.19
C VAL A 310 -8.21 -18.77 17.94
N ARG A 311 -9.45 -19.04 17.54
CA ARG A 311 -9.84 -20.39 17.10
C ARG A 311 -9.14 -20.69 15.78
N ALA A 312 -8.82 -21.97 15.55
CA ALA A 312 -8.44 -22.38 14.20
C ALA A 312 -9.61 -22.00 13.27
N PRO A 313 -9.32 -21.42 12.09
CA PRO A 313 -10.37 -21.15 11.13
C PRO A 313 -11.02 -22.49 10.77
N GLU A 314 -12.32 -22.61 11.04
CA GLU A 314 -13.11 -23.68 10.45
C GLU A 314 -13.24 -23.38 8.96
N GLU A 315 -13.16 -24.40 8.11
CA GLU A 315 -13.48 -24.25 6.69
C GLU A 315 -14.99 -23.96 6.57
N ILE A 316 -15.33 -22.68 6.62
CA ILE A 316 -16.71 -22.22 6.44
C ILE A 316 -16.96 -22.20 4.93
N CYS A 317 -17.49 -23.31 4.41
CA CYS A 317 -18.16 -23.29 3.12
C CYS A 317 -19.55 -22.70 3.32
N VAL A 318 -19.81 -21.53 2.73
CA VAL A 318 -21.17 -20.97 2.69
C VAL A 318 -21.98 -21.85 1.73
N PRO A 319 -23.01 -22.59 2.20
CA PRO A 319 -23.79 -23.47 1.33
C PRO A 319 -24.40 -22.67 0.17
N CYS A 320 -24.29 -23.21 -1.04
CA CYS A 320 -24.81 -22.59 -2.27
C CYS A 320 -24.15 -21.25 -2.66
N PHE A 321 -23.02 -20.86 -2.06
CA PHE A 321 -22.25 -19.70 -2.50
C PHE A 321 -21.26 -20.10 -3.59
N GLU A 322 -21.56 -19.74 -4.83
CA GLU A 322 -20.59 -19.79 -5.92
C GLU A 322 -19.95 -18.40 -6.09
N PRO A 323 -18.63 -18.26 -5.87
CA PRO A 323 -17.98 -16.96 -6.06
C PRO A 323 -18.05 -16.57 -7.53
N GLN A 324 -18.82 -15.53 -7.83
CA GLN A 324 -18.85 -14.95 -9.17
C GLN A 324 -17.55 -14.17 -9.38
N LEU A 325 -16.60 -14.80 -10.07
CA LEU A 325 -15.37 -14.13 -10.46
C LEU A 325 -15.70 -13.05 -11.50
N TYR A 326 -15.13 -11.86 -11.30
CA TYR A 326 -15.22 -10.80 -12.30
C TYR A 326 -14.68 -11.34 -13.64
N PRO A 327 -15.42 -11.20 -14.77
CA PRO A 327 -15.08 -11.87 -16.01
C PRO A 327 -13.65 -11.57 -16.48
N ARG A 328 -12.83 -12.60 -16.65
CA ARG A 328 -11.52 -12.49 -17.31
C ARG A 328 -11.71 -12.63 -18.82
N LEU A 329 -11.37 -11.60 -19.60
CA LEU A 329 -11.43 -11.73 -21.06
C LEU A 329 -10.21 -12.45 -21.62
N ARG A 330 -10.49 -13.43 -22.49
CA ARG A 330 -9.51 -14.20 -23.25
C ARG A 330 -9.24 -13.62 -24.65
N HIS A 331 -9.95 -12.55 -25.07
CA HIS A 331 -9.87 -11.99 -26.43
C HIS A 331 -9.96 -10.46 -26.47
N SER A 332 -9.33 -9.86 -27.49
CA SER A 332 -9.39 -8.44 -27.82
C SER A 332 -10.76 -8.08 -28.39
N LEU A 333 -11.45 -7.06 -27.87
CA LEU A 333 -12.66 -6.54 -28.50
C LEU A 333 -12.32 -5.86 -29.84
N ALA A 334 -13.29 -5.85 -30.76
CA ALA A 334 -13.15 -5.21 -32.08
C ALA A 334 -13.11 -3.67 -32.04
N LYS A 335 -13.45 -3.05 -30.89
CA LYS A 335 -13.42 -1.59 -30.66
C LYS A 335 -12.66 -1.28 -29.38
N SER A 336 -11.33 -1.27 -29.48
CA SER A 336 -10.48 -0.92 -28.35
C SER A 336 -10.42 0.59 -28.11
N HIS A 337 -10.66 1.01 -26.88
CA HIS A 337 -10.49 2.40 -26.42
C HIS A 337 -9.03 2.70 -25.99
N GLY A 338 -8.11 1.77 -26.26
CA GLY A 338 -6.68 1.93 -26.00
C GLY A 338 -5.96 2.74 -27.08
N ALA A 339 -4.87 3.41 -26.68
CA ALA A 339 -3.97 4.14 -27.58
C ALA A 339 -3.30 3.18 -28.58
N ASN A 340 -3.00 1.96 -28.15
CA ASN A 340 -2.46 0.87 -28.98
C ASN A 340 -1.28 1.34 -29.84
N LEU A 341 -0.37 2.11 -29.25
CA LEU A 341 0.73 2.72 -30.00
C LEU A 341 1.68 1.64 -30.52
N ARG A 342 2.26 1.88 -31.68
CA ARG A 342 3.25 1.01 -32.32
C ARG A 342 4.37 1.87 -32.89
N PHE A 343 5.59 1.37 -32.80
CA PHE A 343 6.73 1.95 -33.49
C PHE A 343 6.45 2.02 -34.98
N LYS A 344 6.68 3.19 -35.58
CA LYS A 344 6.63 3.40 -37.03
C LYS A 344 7.92 2.92 -37.69
N ASN A 345 9.03 2.92 -36.95
CA ASN A 345 10.29 2.33 -37.43
C ASN A 345 10.41 0.85 -36.97
N PRO A 346 10.49 -0.11 -37.90
CA PRO A 346 10.65 -1.52 -37.57
C PRO A 346 11.98 -1.85 -36.85
N GLU A 347 13.04 -1.07 -37.06
CA GLU A 347 14.34 -1.26 -36.38
C GLU A 347 14.23 -0.96 -34.87
N MET A 348 13.63 0.19 -34.52
CA MET A 348 13.35 0.53 -33.11
C MET A 348 12.43 -0.51 -32.46
N ALA A 349 11.46 -1.05 -33.21
CA ALA A 349 10.59 -2.11 -32.74
C ALA A 349 11.36 -3.42 -32.46
N ALA A 350 12.43 -3.70 -33.21
CA ALA A 350 13.26 -4.88 -33.05
C ALA A 350 14.20 -4.73 -31.84
N GLU A 351 14.80 -3.56 -31.65
CA GLU A 351 15.69 -3.28 -30.51
C GLU A 351 14.99 -3.43 -29.16
N VAL A 352 13.77 -2.88 -29.02
CA VAL A 352 12.99 -3.00 -27.79
C VAL A 352 12.56 -4.45 -27.53
N ARG A 353 12.18 -5.19 -28.59
CA ARG A 353 11.84 -6.61 -28.48
C ARG A 353 13.07 -7.47 -28.11
N HIS A 354 14.22 -7.17 -28.67
CA HIS A 354 15.47 -7.87 -28.40
C HIS A 354 15.96 -7.62 -26.97
N ALA A 355 15.92 -6.37 -26.50
CA ALA A 355 16.25 -6.00 -25.12
C ALA A 355 15.32 -6.68 -24.11
N ARG A 356 14.03 -6.84 -24.44
CA ARG A 356 13.07 -7.61 -23.62
C ARG A 356 13.44 -9.09 -23.56
N ARG A 357 13.74 -9.74 -24.70
CA ARG A 357 14.12 -11.15 -24.74
C ARG A 357 15.40 -11.45 -23.95
N LEU A 358 16.41 -10.58 -24.05
CA LEU A 358 17.66 -10.71 -23.29
C LEU A 358 17.47 -10.53 -21.78
N LYS A 359 16.59 -9.61 -21.35
CA LYS A 359 16.37 -9.34 -19.92
C LYS A 359 15.51 -10.40 -19.23
N PHE A 360 14.50 -10.93 -19.90
CA PHE A 360 13.49 -11.80 -19.28
C PHE A 360 13.59 -13.27 -19.72
N GLY A 361 14.61 -13.63 -20.51
CA GLY A 361 14.93 -15.02 -20.81
C GLY A 361 13.75 -15.78 -21.43
N ALA A 362 13.21 -15.29 -22.54
CA ALA A 362 12.31 -16.12 -23.35
C ALA A 362 13.16 -17.16 -24.09
N ASN A 363 13.33 -18.35 -23.50
CA ASN A 363 13.73 -19.51 -24.29
C ASN A 363 12.61 -19.82 -25.30
N PRO A 364 12.97 -20.15 -26.55
CA PRO A 364 12.02 -20.37 -27.64
C PRO A 364 10.99 -21.46 -27.35
#